data_AF-A0A3S3LB77-F1
#
_entry.id   AF-A0A3S3LB77-F1
#
_cell.length_a   1.000
_cell.length_b   1.000
_cell.length_c   1.000
_cell.angle_alpha   90.00
_cell.angle_beta   90.00
_cell.angle_gamma   90.00
#
_symmetry.space_group_name_H-M   'P 1'
#
loop_
_entity.id
_entity.type
_entity.pdbx_description
1 polymer ?
#
loop_
_entity_poly.entity_id
_entity_poly.type
_entity_poly.pdbx_seq_one_letter_code
_entity_poly.pdbx_strand_id
1 'polypeptide(L)'
;MNTTRIAELRSLRGWTQERLAEVSGVTVRTIQRLEAGNEVSLNTLARIGEALEVPVRELFVTVPDGDYGRSLSALDLAEVEGFSRAASVAWRRIALAVGMFTASPVPVVLLIAVADVGVIPVSVEVAVAVGVGLFLLICAGAGLCLVRASSHMAPYSAVRRHRLGADPAAVQWVEHVKNAHARQRFASISLAVSVWVLSPLPLITAALLDPTPQQPLWIAAGAGFLLVAVAAGLFAVVRTASPAYVASKVARVG
;
A
#
# COMPACT_ATOMS: atom_id res chain seq x y z
N MET A 1 4.32 3.94 40.76
CA MET A 1 4.96 2.78 40.10
C MET A 1 4.08 2.40 38.93
N ASN A 2 4.66 2.18 37.75
CA ASN A 2 3.87 1.80 36.57
C ASN A 2 3.47 0.32 36.69
N THR A 3 2.17 0.04 36.75
CA THR A 3 1.68 -1.33 36.83
C THR A 3 1.69 -1.94 35.42
N THR A 4 2.60 -2.89 35.17
CA THR A 4 2.73 -3.56 33.86
C THR A 4 2.03 -4.93 33.85
N ARG A 5 1.58 -5.36 32.67
CA ARG A 5 0.94 -6.68 32.42
C ARG A 5 1.90 -7.69 31.79
N ILE A 6 3.18 -7.37 31.67
CA ILE A 6 4.14 -8.19 30.93
C ILE A 6 4.32 -9.57 31.55
N ALA A 7 4.39 -9.64 32.88
CA ALA A 7 4.49 -10.91 33.62
C ALA A 7 3.25 -11.80 33.38
N GLU A 8 2.05 -11.20 33.37
CA GLU A 8 0.79 -11.88 33.05
C GLU A 8 0.81 -12.40 31.60
N LEU A 9 1.09 -11.52 30.63
CA LEU A 9 1.06 -11.82 29.20
C LEU A 9 2.07 -12.90 28.77
N ARG A 10 3.27 -12.92 29.37
CA ARG A 10 4.24 -13.98 29.11
C ARG A 10 3.81 -15.30 29.77
N SER A 11 3.22 -15.24 30.96
CA SER A 11 2.78 -16.43 31.70
C SER A 11 1.62 -17.13 30.99
N LEU A 12 0.70 -16.35 30.39
CA LEU A 12 -0.37 -16.87 29.53
C LEU A 12 0.16 -17.67 28.33
N ARG A 13 1.40 -17.39 27.89
CA ARG A 13 2.09 -18.13 26.83
C ARG A 13 3.04 -19.22 27.34
N GLY A 14 3.15 -19.41 28.65
CA GLY A 14 4.13 -20.31 29.26
C GLY A 14 5.59 -19.85 29.09
N TRP A 15 5.83 -18.55 28.94
CA TRP A 15 7.18 -18.00 28.70
C TRP A 15 7.87 -17.53 29.98
N THR A 16 9.15 -17.85 30.09
CA THR A 16 10.05 -17.29 31.11
C THR A 16 10.55 -15.90 30.69
N GLN A 17 11.22 -15.18 31.61
CA GLN A 17 11.83 -13.90 31.29
C GLN A 17 12.93 -14.05 30.22
N GLU A 18 13.71 -15.14 30.28
CA GLU A 18 14.74 -15.50 29.31
C GLU A 18 14.13 -15.74 27.93
N ARG A 19 13.02 -16.48 27.87
CA ARG A 19 12.34 -16.74 26.60
C ARG A 19 11.80 -15.46 25.97
N LEU A 20 11.18 -14.59 26.77
CA LEU A 20 10.71 -13.30 26.27
C LEU A 20 11.88 -12.43 25.79
N ALA A 21 12.98 -12.38 26.54
CA ALA A 21 14.19 -11.66 26.18
C ALA A 21 14.78 -12.15 24.85
N GLU A 22 14.86 -13.47 24.67
CA GLU A 22 15.31 -14.12 23.43
C GLU A 22 14.42 -13.73 22.23
N VAL A 23 13.11 -13.93 22.35
CA VAL A 23 12.15 -13.70 21.24
C VAL A 23 12.05 -12.22 20.87
N SER A 24 12.05 -11.32 21.86
CA SER A 24 12.04 -9.87 21.62
C SER A 24 13.42 -9.32 21.24
N GLY A 25 14.49 -10.11 21.48
CA GLY A 25 15.91 -9.74 21.35
C GLY A 25 16.36 -8.60 22.29
N VAL A 26 15.67 -8.41 23.42
CA VAL A 26 16.12 -7.49 24.49
C VAL A 26 16.84 -8.28 25.58
N THR A 27 17.50 -7.60 26.52
CA THR A 27 18.18 -8.31 27.62
C THR A 27 17.18 -8.76 28.69
N VAL A 28 17.48 -9.86 29.39
CA VAL A 28 16.70 -10.32 30.56
C VAL A 28 16.60 -9.21 31.62
N ARG A 29 17.69 -8.46 31.84
CA ARG A 29 17.72 -7.29 32.74
C ARG A 29 16.70 -6.23 32.32
N THR A 30 16.51 -6.03 31.02
CA THR A 30 15.49 -5.10 30.50
C THR A 30 14.08 -5.57 30.82
N ILE A 31 13.80 -6.88 30.65
CA ILE A 31 12.51 -7.47 31.02
C ILE A 31 12.24 -7.31 32.51
N GLN A 32 13.22 -7.65 33.36
CA GLN A 32 13.11 -7.51 34.82
C GLN A 32 12.85 -6.07 35.27
N ARG A 33 13.59 -5.11 34.71
CA ARG A 33 13.39 -3.69 35.00
C ARG A 33 11.98 -3.24 34.65
N LEU A 34 11.47 -3.70 33.51
CA LEU A 34 10.15 -3.33 33.03
C LEU A 34 9.02 -4.00 33.83
N GLU A 35 9.17 -5.27 34.21
CA GLU A 35 8.26 -5.95 35.15
C GLU A 35 8.27 -5.29 36.54
N ALA A 36 9.40 -4.71 36.96
CA ALA A 36 9.50 -3.90 38.17
C ALA A 36 8.94 -2.47 38.02
N GLY A 37 8.37 -2.12 36.87
CA GLY A 37 7.72 -0.83 36.63
C GLY A 37 8.66 0.33 36.25
N ASN A 38 9.92 0.03 35.89
CA ASN A 38 10.86 1.05 35.40
C ASN A 38 10.57 1.40 33.94
N GLU A 39 10.81 2.66 33.59
CA GLU A 39 10.71 3.13 32.21
C GLU A 39 11.83 2.58 31.33
N VAL A 40 11.47 2.21 30.11
CA VAL A 40 12.39 1.80 29.04
C VAL A 40 12.02 2.54 27.75
N SER A 41 12.90 2.51 26.75
CA SER A 41 12.64 3.20 25.48
C SER A 41 11.41 2.63 24.75
N LEU A 42 10.71 3.47 23.99
CA LEU A 42 9.57 3.05 23.15
C LEU A 42 9.95 1.92 22.19
N ASN A 43 11.16 1.93 21.63
CA ASN A 43 11.67 0.86 20.78
C ASN A 43 11.73 -0.48 21.53
N THR A 44 12.18 -0.47 22.79
CA THR A 44 12.21 -1.66 23.64
C THR A 44 10.78 -2.20 23.87
N LEU A 45 9.84 -1.32 24.20
CA LEU A 45 8.44 -1.70 24.39
C LEU A 45 7.81 -2.25 23.12
N ALA A 46 8.12 -1.65 21.98
CA ALA A 46 7.62 -2.05 20.68
C ALA A 46 8.07 -3.47 20.30
N ARG A 47 9.34 -3.81 20.58
CA ARG A 47 9.89 -5.16 20.40
C ARG A 47 9.27 -6.19 21.34
N ILE A 48 9.01 -5.81 22.59
CA ILE A 48 8.35 -6.67 23.58
C ILE A 48 6.88 -6.90 23.19
N GLY A 49 6.16 -5.85 22.78
CA GLY A 49 4.79 -5.96 22.28
C GLY A 49 4.68 -6.79 20.99
N GLU A 50 5.66 -6.69 20.10
CA GLU A 50 5.76 -7.54 18.90
C GLU A 50 5.97 -9.01 19.26
N ALA A 51 6.92 -9.32 20.15
CA ALA A 51 7.16 -10.67 20.64
C ALA A 51 5.93 -11.25 21.37
N LEU A 52 5.26 -10.44 22.17
CA LEU A 52 4.02 -10.80 22.86
C LEU A 52 2.77 -10.58 22.00
N GLU A 53 2.90 -10.31 20.70
CA GLU A 53 1.78 -10.05 19.79
C GLU A 53 0.62 -9.25 20.40
N VAL A 54 0.92 -8.21 21.17
CA VAL A 54 -0.08 -7.33 21.80
C VAL A 54 0.29 -5.87 21.60
N PRO A 55 -0.68 -4.95 21.65
CA PRO A 55 -0.39 -3.54 21.66
C PRO A 55 0.54 -3.10 22.80
N VAL A 56 1.41 -2.11 22.55
CA VAL A 56 2.26 -1.52 23.60
C VAL A 56 1.43 -1.00 24.77
N ARG A 57 0.25 -0.43 24.48
CA ARG A 57 -0.76 -0.04 25.49
C ARG A 57 -1.13 -1.19 26.42
N GLU A 58 -1.31 -2.40 25.88
CA GLU A 58 -1.73 -3.57 26.66
C GLU A 58 -0.62 -4.12 27.54
N LEU A 59 0.63 -3.68 27.36
CA LEU A 59 1.73 -3.99 28.27
C LEU A 59 1.57 -3.29 29.63
N PHE A 60 0.67 -2.31 29.74
CA PHE A 60 0.42 -1.53 30.94
C PHE A 60 -1.03 -1.72 31.42
N VAL A 61 -1.22 -1.83 32.73
CA VAL A 61 -2.56 -1.82 33.37
C VAL A 61 -3.13 -0.41 33.36
N THR A 62 -2.28 0.57 33.68
CA THR A 62 -2.57 2.00 33.64
C THR A 62 -1.45 2.67 32.89
N VAL A 63 -1.78 3.52 31.92
CA VAL A 63 -0.77 4.30 31.20
C VAL A 63 -0.04 5.19 32.23
N PRO A 64 1.30 5.19 32.25
CA PRO A 64 2.09 6.07 33.12
C PRO A 64 1.66 7.53 32.97
N ASP A 65 1.71 8.33 34.04
CA ASP A 65 1.44 9.77 33.93
C ASP A 65 2.65 10.53 33.34
N GLY A 66 2.41 11.74 32.81
CA GLY A 66 3.47 12.63 32.32
C GLY A 66 3.91 12.39 30.86
N ASP A 67 5.11 12.87 30.51
CA ASP A 67 5.65 12.80 29.14
C ASP A 67 5.84 11.36 28.64
N TYR A 68 6.15 10.44 29.55
CA TYR A 68 6.29 9.02 29.24
C TYR A 68 4.95 8.41 28.84
N GLY A 69 3.88 8.70 29.59
CA GLY A 69 2.50 8.33 29.25
C GLY A 69 2.01 8.86 27.91
N ARG A 70 2.23 10.16 27.68
CA ARG A 70 1.90 10.80 26.40
C ARG A 70 2.61 10.13 25.22
N SER A 71 3.85 9.70 25.43
CA SER A 71 4.65 8.97 24.43
C SER A 71 4.18 7.53 24.22
N LEU A 72 3.50 6.91 25.19
CA LEU A 72 2.93 5.55 25.09
C LEU A 72 1.54 5.52 24.46
N SER A 73 0.77 6.58 24.67
CA SER A 73 -0.50 6.84 23.99
C SER A 73 -0.31 7.39 22.56
N ALA A 74 0.94 7.58 22.13
CA ALA A 74 1.30 8.11 20.83
C ALA A 74 1.12 7.06 19.71
N LEU A 75 -0.14 6.80 19.38
CA LEU A 75 -0.61 7.21 18.06
C LEU A 75 -1.52 8.41 18.30
N ASP A 76 -0.91 9.55 18.60
CA ASP A 76 -1.63 10.83 18.66
C ASP A 76 -2.30 11.05 17.29
N LEU A 77 -3.42 11.75 17.27
CA LEU A 77 -4.18 12.03 16.06
C LEU A 77 -3.24 12.60 14.96
N ALA A 78 -2.29 13.45 15.34
CA ALA A 78 -1.27 13.99 14.44
C ALA A 78 -0.38 12.93 13.78
N GLU A 79 -0.02 11.85 14.48
CA GLU A 79 0.77 10.75 13.93
C GLU A 79 -0.06 9.88 12.99
N VAL A 80 -1.32 9.60 13.33
CA VAL A 80 -2.26 8.87 12.47
C VAL A 80 -2.57 9.65 11.20
N GLU A 81 -2.73 10.97 11.31
CA GLU A 81 -2.85 11.86 10.16
C GLU A 81 -1.60 11.83 9.29
N GLY A 82 -0.41 11.91 9.89
CA GLY A 82 0.87 11.82 9.20
C GLY A 82 1.01 10.49 8.44
N PHE A 83 0.68 9.38 9.09
CA PHE A 83 0.65 8.05 8.47
C PHE A 83 -0.38 7.97 7.34
N SER A 84 -1.59 8.49 7.54
CA SER A 84 -2.64 8.52 6.52
C SER A 84 -2.24 9.30 5.27
N ARG A 85 -1.57 10.45 5.44
CA ARG A 85 -1.00 11.25 4.34
C ARG A 85 0.11 10.48 3.62
N ALA A 86 1.05 9.89 4.36
CA ALA A 86 2.13 9.09 3.79
C ALA A 86 1.61 7.87 3.03
N ALA A 87 0.63 7.16 3.59
CA ALA A 87 -0.04 6.03 2.96
C ALA A 87 -0.74 6.47 1.67
N SER A 88 -1.45 7.60 1.68
CA SER A 88 -2.14 8.12 0.50
C SER A 88 -1.18 8.46 -0.63
N VAL A 89 -0.03 9.08 -0.33
CA VAL A 89 1.03 9.33 -1.33
C VAL A 89 1.61 8.04 -1.88
N ALA A 90 1.91 7.06 -1.02
CA ALA A 90 2.48 5.80 -1.44
C ALA A 90 1.50 4.96 -2.28
N TRP A 91 0.22 4.87 -1.89
CA TRP A 91 -0.82 4.20 -2.68
C TRP A 91 -1.06 4.87 -4.04
N ARG A 92 -0.95 6.20 -4.15
CA ARG A 92 -0.98 6.89 -5.45
C ARG A 92 0.21 6.51 -6.34
N ARG A 93 1.40 6.33 -5.77
CA ARG A 93 2.60 5.86 -6.50
C ARG A 93 2.48 4.40 -6.92
N ILE A 94 1.92 3.54 -6.07
CA ILE A 94 1.61 2.15 -6.41
C ILE A 94 0.59 2.11 -7.55
N ALA A 95 -0.49 2.89 -7.45
CA ALA A 95 -1.51 3.01 -8.50
C ALA A 95 -0.89 3.46 -9.84
N LEU A 96 0.00 4.46 -9.81
CA LEU A 96 0.71 4.93 -11.01
C LEU A 96 1.59 3.83 -11.61
N ALA A 97 2.36 3.11 -10.78
CA ALA A 97 3.21 2.02 -11.25
C ALA A 97 2.40 0.90 -11.91
N VAL A 98 1.30 0.47 -11.28
CA VAL A 98 0.39 -0.56 -11.83
C VAL A 98 -0.21 -0.09 -13.17
N GLY A 99 -0.63 1.17 -13.27
CA GLY A 99 -1.12 1.75 -14.51
C GLY A 99 -0.05 1.76 -15.62
N MET A 100 1.18 2.18 -15.28
CA MET A 100 2.31 2.19 -16.22
C MET A 100 2.67 0.78 -16.71
N PHE A 101 2.72 -0.23 -15.83
CA PHE A 101 2.95 -1.62 -16.25
C PHE A 101 1.87 -2.12 -17.19
N THR A 102 0.61 -1.82 -16.90
CA THR A 102 -0.54 -2.24 -17.72
C THR A 102 -0.52 -1.57 -19.11
N ALA A 103 -0.18 -0.28 -19.17
CA ALA A 103 -0.10 0.47 -20.42
C ALA A 103 1.23 0.28 -21.18
N SER A 104 2.22 -0.36 -20.57
CA SER A 104 3.57 -0.51 -21.15
C SER A 104 3.62 -1.20 -22.52
N PRO A 105 2.73 -2.15 -22.89
CA PRO A 105 2.76 -2.76 -24.23
C PRO A 105 2.20 -1.85 -25.33
N VAL A 106 1.49 -0.76 -24.99
CA VAL A 106 0.80 0.10 -25.96
C VAL A 106 1.75 0.64 -27.04
N PRO A 107 2.94 1.20 -26.72
CA PRO A 107 3.87 1.68 -27.75
C PRO A 107 4.35 0.56 -28.67
N VAL A 108 4.56 -0.65 -28.15
CA VAL A 108 4.99 -1.82 -28.95
C VAL A 108 3.93 -2.14 -29.99
N VAL A 109 2.68 -2.32 -29.54
CA VAL A 109 1.55 -2.71 -30.40
C VAL A 109 1.28 -1.65 -31.47
N LEU A 110 1.29 -0.37 -31.08
CA LEU A 110 1.06 0.73 -32.02
C LEU A 110 2.19 0.90 -33.04
N LEU A 111 3.45 0.84 -32.60
CA LEU A 111 4.59 1.02 -33.52
C LEU A 111 4.66 -0.10 -34.56
N ILE A 112 4.41 -1.35 -34.15
CA ILE A 112 4.34 -2.49 -35.07
C ILE A 112 3.27 -2.24 -36.14
N ALA A 113 2.05 -1.85 -35.74
CA ALA A 113 0.97 -1.66 -36.69
C ALA A 113 1.17 -0.46 -37.63
N VAL A 114 1.75 0.63 -37.14
CA VAL A 114 2.06 1.82 -37.95
C VAL A 114 3.17 1.51 -38.97
N ALA A 115 4.16 0.67 -38.61
CA ALA A 115 5.20 0.20 -39.53
C ALA A 115 4.65 -0.81 -40.55
N ASP A 116 3.83 -1.76 -40.11
CA ASP A 116 3.23 -2.81 -40.96
C ASP A 116 2.35 -2.22 -42.07
N VAL A 117 1.54 -1.21 -41.75
CA VAL A 117 0.70 -0.49 -42.73
C VAL A 117 1.51 0.49 -43.60
N GLY A 118 2.80 0.69 -43.31
CA GLY A 118 3.68 1.58 -44.08
C GLY A 118 3.42 3.08 -43.84
N VAL A 119 2.83 3.45 -42.71
CA VAL A 119 2.58 4.86 -42.34
C VAL A 119 3.90 5.60 -42.07
N ILE A 120 4.91 4.88 -41.59
CA ILE A 120 6.25 5.39 -41.31
C ILE A 120 7.29 4.61 -42.15
N PRO A 121 8.35 5.26 -42.64
CA PRO A 121 9.38 4.63 -43.48
C PRO A 121 10.40 3.86 -42.63
N VAL A 122 9.94 3.00 -41.73
CA VAL A 122 10.80 2.11 -40.93
C VAL A 122 10.34 0.67 -41.06
N SER A 123 11.28 -0.27 -40.95
CA SER A 123 10.94 -1.69 -41.01
C SER A 123 10.23 -2.14 -39.72
N VAL A 124 9.47 -3.23 -39.81
CA VAL A 124 8.75 -3.81 -38.66
C VAL A 124 9.74 -4.22 -37.55
N GLU A 125 10.91 -4.74 -37.90
CA GLU A 125 11.96 -5.12 -36.94
C GLU A 125 12.47 -3.92 -36.14
N VAL A 126 12.67 -2.77 -36.80
CA VAL A 126 13.07 -1.53 -36.14
C VAL A 126 11.95 -1.04 -35.22
N ALA A 127 10.69 -1.09 -35.67
CA ALA A 127 9.54 -0.70 -34.87
C ALA A 127 9.39 -1.57 -33.61
N VAL A 128 9.59 -2.89 -33.72
CA VAL A 128 9.63 -3.82 -32.58
C VAL A 128 10.74 -3.43 -31.62
N ALA A 129 11.96 -3.21 -32.11
CA ALA A 129 13.11 -2.86 -31.27
C ALA A 129 12.88 -1.56 -30.49
N VAL A 130 12.38 -0.51 -31.16
CA VAL A 130 12.03 0.77 -30.53
C VAL A 130 10.90 0.59 -29.53
N GLY A 131 9.86 -0.15 -29.89
CA GLY A 131 8.72 -0.44 -29.01
C GLY A 131 9.16 -1.15 -27.73
N VAL A 132 9.98 -2.20 -27.84
CA VAL A 132 10.54 -2.93 -26.69
C VAL A 132 11.40 -2.01 -25.81
N GLY A 133 12.20 -1.12 -26.43
CA GLY A 133 12.94 -0.09 -25.70
C GLY A 133 12.03 0.81 -24.86
N LEU A 134 10.94 1.32 -25.44
CA LEU A 134 9.95 2.13 -24.72
C LEU A 134 9.24 1.34 -23.61
N PHE A 135 8.86 0.09 -23.88
CA PHE A 135 8.28 -0.82 -22.89
C PHE A 135 9.18 -0.97 -21.66
N LEU A 136 10.48 -1.23 -21.87
CA LEU A 136 11.45 -1.39 -20.79
C LEU A 136 11.66 -0.09 -20.01
N LEU A 137 11.69 1.07 -20.68
CA LEU A 137 11.79 2.38 -20.03
C LEU A 137 10.57 2.68 -19.16
N ILE A 138 9.36 2.38 -19.64
CA ILE A 138 8.13 2.53 -18.85
C ILE A 138 8.15 1.59 -17.64
N CYS A 139 8.55 0.33 -17.83
CA CYS A 139 8.70 -0.64 -16.74
C CYS A 139 9.72 -0.19 -15.69
N ALA A 140 10.86 0.38 -16.10
CA ALA A 140 11.87 0.93 -15.20
C ALA A 140 11.31 2.12 -14.39
N GLY A 141 10.60 3.04 -15.04
CA GLY A 141 9.92 4.15 -14.37
C GLY A 141 8.83 3.70 -13.38
N ALA A 142 8.08 2.66 -13.73
CA ALA A 142 7.09 2.03 -12.85
C ALA A 142 7.75 1.39 -11.62
N GLY A 143 8.85 0.65 -11.81
CA GLY A 143 9.65 0.09 -10.72
C GLY A 143 10.18 1.17 -9.77
N LEU A 144 10.67 2.29 -10.30
CA LEU A 144 11.11 3.43 -9.49
C LEU A 144 9.96 4.04 -8.67
N CYS A 145 8.74 4.09 -9.22
CA CYS A 145 7.56 4.52 -8.48
C CYS A 145 7.24 3.59 -7.30
N LEU A 146 7.42 2.27 -7.46
CA LEU A 146 7.26 1.29 -6.36
C LEU A 146 8.33 1.48 -5.28
N VAL A 147 9.60 1.60 -5.66
CA VAL A 147 10.71 1.82 -4.70
C VAL A 147 10.50 3.12 -3.91
N ARG A 148 10.07 4.17 -4.59
CA ARG A 148 9.74 5.45 -3.98
C ARG A 148 8.45 5.41 -3.14
N ALA A 149 7.53 4.50 -3.40
CA ALA A 149 6.38 4.27 -2.54
C ALA A 149 6.82 3.57 -1.24
N SER A 150 7.67 2.55 -1.35
CA SER A 150 8.17 1.82 -0.18
C SER A 150 9.03 2.69 0.73
N SER A 151 9.85 3.59 0.16
CA SER A 151 10.68 4.50 0.97
C SER A 151 9.86 5.52 1.76
N HIS A 152 8.77 6.05 1.21
CA HIS A 152 7.87 6.95 1.94
C HIS A 152 7.14 6.27 3.10
N MET A 153 6.93 4.96 3.03
CA MET A 153 6.34 4.20 4.13
C MET A 153 7.38 3.74 5.17
N ALA A 154 8.69 3.89 4.91
CA ALA A 154 9.75 3.41 5.80
C ALA A 154 9.76 4.09 7.19
N PRO A 155 9.55 5.42 7.32
CA PRO A 155 9.50 6.08 8.62
C PRO A 155 8.37 5.56 9.53
N TYR A 156 7.26 5.11 8.95
CA TYR A 156 6.09 4.60 9.67
C TYR A 156 6.10 3.07 9.83
N SER A 157 7.29 2.45 9.74
CA SER A 157 7.40 1.01 9.89
C SER A 157 6.99 0.53 11.29
N ALA A 158 7.00 1.42 12.29
CA ALA A 158 6.45 1.19 13.61
C ALA A 158 4.93 1.09 13.60
N VAL A 159 4.19 2.02 12.97
CA VAL A 159 2.73 1.91 12.80
C VAL A 159 2.34 0.67 11.96
N ARG A 160 3.22 0.26 11.04
CA ARG A 160 3.01 -0.89 10.17
C ARG A 160 3.25 -2.24 10.87
N ARG A 161 4.18 -2.30 11.83
CA ARG A 161 4.65 -3.52 12.53
C ARG A 161 4.21 -3.60 13.99
N HIS A 162 4.25 -2.50 14.71
CA HIS A 162 3.90 -2.41 16.12
C HIS A 162 2.43 -2.05 16.29
N ARG A 163 1.75 -2.89 17.06
CA ARG A 163 0.43 -2.62 17.60
C ARG A 163 0.61 -1.49 18.62
N LEU A 164 0.48 -0.23 18.25
CA LEU A 164 0.44 0.88 19.21
C LEU A 164 -1.02 1.14 19.53
N GLY A 165 -1.35 1.16 20.82
CA GLY A 165 -2.66 1.56 21.34
C GLY A 165 -3.15 2.86 20.72
N ALA A 166 -4.04 2.84 19.73
CA ALA A 166 -4.59 4.08 19.18
C ALA A 166 -5.60 4.68 20.17
N ASP A 167 -5.55 6.00 20.35
CA ASP A 167 -6.57 6.74 21.09
C ASP A 167 -7.96 6.46 20.45
N PRO A 168 -9.02 6.22 21.25
CA PRO A 168 -10.40 6.23 20.76
C PRO A 168 -10.72 7.35 19.76
N ALA A 169 -10.20 8.57 19.95
CA ALA A 169 -10.37 9.68 19.01
C ALA A 169 -9.72 9.41 17.64
N ALA A 170 -8.52 8.83 17.64
CA ALA A 170 -7.82 8.45 16.40
C ALA A 170 -8.51 7.29 15.68
N VAL A 171 -9.02 6.29 16.41
CA VAL A 171 -9.81 5.18 15.83
C VAL A 171 -11.09 5.72 15.19
N GLN A 172 -11.83 6.58 15.88
CA GLN A 172 -13.05 7.20 15.35
C GLN A 172 -12.77 8.06 14.12
N TRP A 173 -11.66 8.83 14.14
CA TRP A 173 -11.25 9.63 12.99
C TRP A 173 -10.96 8.77 11.76
N VAL A 174 -10.20 7.69 11.91
CA VAL A 174 -9.89 6.81 10.77
C VAL A 174 -11.15 6.12 10.23
N GLU A 175 -12.05 5.71 11.12
CA GLU A 175 -13.33 5.11 10.74
C GLU A 175 -14.22 6.11 9.99
N HIS A 176 -14.25 7.38 10.42
CA HIS A 176 -14.91 8.46 9.72
C HIS A 176 -14.31 8.68 8.32
N VAL A 177 -12.98 8.74 8.20
CA VAL A 177 -12.28 8.89 6.92
C VAL A 177 -12.57 7.70 5.99
N LYS A 178 -12.57 6.46 6.50
CA LYS A 178 -12.91 5.26 5.74
C LYS A 178 -14.34 5.34 5.20
N ASN A 179 -15.29 5.69 6.05
CA ASN A 179 -16.71 5.73 5.72
C ASN A 179 -17.05 6.90 4.77
N ALA A 180 -16.40 8.05 4.93
CA ALA A 180 -16.51 9.18 4.01
C ALA A 180 -16.10 8.81 2.58
N HIS A 181 -15.07 7.97 2.43
CA HIS A 181 -14.57 7.52 1.12
C HIS A 181 -15.26 6.26 0.58
N ALA A 182 -16.11 5.58 1.36
CA ALA A 182 -16.76 4.35 0.95
C ALA A 182 -17.66 4.56 -0.28
N ARG A 183 -18.52 5.61 -0.27
CA ARG A 183 -19.39 5.93 -1.42
C ARG A 183 -18.60 6.24 -2.68
N GLN A 184 -17.55 7.05 -2.57
CA GLN A 184 -16.70 7.41 -3.71
C GLN A 184 -15.92 6.20 -4.25
N ARG A 185 -15.50 5.28 -3.36
CA ARG A 185 -14.86 4.02 -3.75
C ARG A 185 -15.82 3.13 -4.52
N PHE A 186 -17.04 2.93 -4.04
CA PHE A 186 -18.06 2.16 -4.77
C PHE A 186 -18.36 2.75 -6.15
N ALA A 187 -18.53 4.08 -6.25
CA ALA A 187 -18.73 4.75 -7.52
C ALA A 187 -17.53 4.58 -8.48
N SER A 188 -16.31 4.73 -7.98
CA SER A 188 -15.08 4.57 -8.78
C SER A 188 -14.92 3.12 -9.28
N ILE A 189 -15.24 2.12 -8.45
CA ILE A 189 -15.20 0.71 -8.83
C ILE A 189 -16.27 0.41 -9.88
N SER A 190 -17.51 0.87 -9.68
CA SER A 190 -18.60 0.66 -10.63
C SER A 190 -18.29 1.26 -12.00
N LEU A 191 -17.76 2.49 -12.02
CA LEU A 191 -17.34 3.16 -13.25
C LEU A 191 -16.18 2.41 -13.92
N ALA A 192 -15.15 2.02 -13.16
CA ALA A 192 -14.01 1.28 -13.70
C ALA A 192 -14.44 -0.06 -14.33
N VAL A 193 -15.27 -0.83 -13.62
CA VAL A 193 -15.80 -2.11 -14.13
C VAL A 193 -16.63 -1.89 -15.39
N SER A 194 -17.49 -0.87 -15.41
CA SER A 194 -18.29 -0.53 -16.60
C SER A 194 -17.40 -0.21 -17.80
N VAL A 195 -16.36 0.60 -17.59
CA VAL A 195 -15.38 0.95 -18.62
C VAL A 195 -14.61 -0.28 -19.10
N TRP A 196 -14.21 -1.19 -18.22
CA TRP A 196 -13.47 -2.40 -18.59
C TRP A 196 -14.31 -3.42 -19.36
N VAL A 197 -15.60 -3.49 -19.09
CA VAL A 197 -16.52 -4.38 -19.83
C VAL A 197 -16.75 -3.84 -21.24
N LEU A 198 -16.81 -2.52 -21.41
CA LEU A 198 -17.04 -1.88 -22.71
C LEU A 198 -15.75 -1.65 -23.51
N SER A 199 -14.59 -1.56 -22.87
CA SER A 199 -13.33 -1.20 -23.55
C SER A 199 -12.83 -2.19 -24.61
N PRO A 200 -13.20 -3.49 -24.63
CA PRO A 200 -12.88 -4.37 -25.75
C PRO A 200 -13.69 -4.09 -27.02
N LEU A 201 -14.81 -3.33 -26.95
CA LEU A 201 -15.69 -3.13 -28.10
C LEU A 201 -14.97 -2.57 -29.33
N PRO A 202 -14.14 -1.49 -29.24
CA PRO A 202 -13.42 -0.98 -30.40
C PRO A 202 -12.44 -2.00 -31.02
N LEU A 203 -11.82 -2.85 -30.19
CA LEU A 203 -10.94 -3.91 -30.65
C LEU A 203 -11.72 -5.00 -31.40
N ILE A 204 -12.85 -5.44 -30.82
CA ILE A 204 -13.72 -6.44 -31.43
C ILE A 204 -14.30 -5.90 -32.74
N THR A 205 -14.77 -4.65 -32.77
CA THR A 205 -15.32 -4.07 -33.99
C THR A 205 -14.26 -3.95 -35.08
N ALA A 206 -13.04 -3.51 -34.74
CA ALA A 206 -11.94 -3.44 -35.71
C ALA A 206 -11.57 -4.83 -36.29
N ALA A 207 -11.65 -5.87 -35.46
CA ALA A 207 -11.36 -7.24 -35.87
C ALA A 207 -12.46 -7.89 -36.72
N LEU A 208 -13.72 -7.46 -36.56
CA LEU A 208 -14.88 -8.01 -37.26
C LEU A 208 -15.23 -7.30 -38.57
N LEU A 209 -14.69 -6.10 -38.80
CA LEU A 209 -14.86 -5.38 -40.07
C LEU A 209 -14.15 -6.09 -41.22
N ASP A 210 -14.62 -5.82 -42.44
CA ASP A 210 -14.04 -6.38 -43.65
C ASP A 210 -12.53 -6.06 -43.75
N PRO A 211 -11.70 -7.02 -44.22
CA PRO A 211 -10.27 -6.81 -44.33
C PRO A 211 -9.93 -5.63 -45.23
N THR A 212 -9.24 -4.64 -44.65
CA THR A 212 -8.69 -3.48 -45.36
C THR A 212 -7.19 -3.37 -45.08
N PRO A 213 -6.40 -2.72 -45.94
CA PRO A 213 -4.98 -2.50 -45.70
C PRO A 213 -4.68 -1.78 -44.38
N GLN A 214 -5.64 -1.00 -43.86
CA GLN A 214 -5.50 -0.28 -42.60
C GLN A 214 -5.96 -1.09 -41.38
N GLN A 215 -6.62 -2.25 -41.57
CA GLN A 215 -7.19 -3.06 -40.48
C GLN A 215 -6.22 -3.33 -39.31
N PRO A 216 -4.93 -3.66 -39.52
CA PRO A 216 -3.97 -3.85 -38.43
C PRO A 216 -3.83 -2.63 -37.52
N LEU A 217 -3.92 -1.41 -38.09
CA LEU A 217 -3.85 -0.16 -37.33
C LEU A 217 -5.08 0.03 -36.42
N TRP A 218 -6.29 -0.27 -36.93
CA TRP A 218 -7.52 -0.18 -36.13
C TRP A 218 -7.53 -1.20 -34.98
N ILE A 219 -7.06 -2.43 -35.24
CA ILE A 219 -6.91 -3.46 -34.21
C ILE A 219 -5.92 -3.01 -33.14
N ALA A 220 -4.75 -2.51 -33.54
CA ALA A 220 -3.74 -2.00 -32.61
C ALA A 220 -4.24 -0.80 -31.80
N ALA A 221 -4.97 0.13 -32.41
CA ALA A 221 -5.60 1.25 -31.73
C ALA A 221 -6.65 0.78 -30.70
N GLY A 222 -7.48 -0.19 -31.06
CA GLY A 222 -8.45 -0.82 -30.16
C GLY A 222 -7.78 -1.52 -28.97
N ALA A 223 -6.70 -2.27 -29.21
CA ALA A 223 -5.91 -2.90 -28.16
C ALA A 223 -5.23 -1.86 -27.25
N GLY A 224 -4.71 -0.78 -27.84
CA GLY A 224 -4.14 0.35 -27.10
C GLY A 224 -5.17 1.02 -26.19
N PHE A 225 -6.37 1.30 -26.71
CA PHE A 225 -7.47 1.85 -25.95
C PHE A 225 -7.88 0.94 -24.78
N LEU A 226 -8.00 -0.37 -25.02
CA LEU A 226 -8.29 -1.36 -23.98
C LEU A 226 -7.27 -1.30 -22.85
N LEU A 227 -5.97 -1.35 -23.16
CA LEU A 227 -4.91 -1.32 -22.15
C LEU A 227 -4.89 -0.01 -21.36
N VAL A 228 -5.10 1.14 -22.03
CA VAL A 228 -5.18 2.45 -21.36
C VAL A 228 -6.41 2.55 -20.46
N ALA A 229 -7.56 2.05 -20.90
CA ALA A 229 -8.79 2.00 -20.10
C ALA A 229 -8.62 1.11 -18.86
N VAL A 230 -7.97 -0.06 -19.01
CA VAL A 230 -7.62 -0.93 -17.88
C VAL A 230 -6.66 -0.22 -16.92
N ALA A 231 -5.59 0.39 -17.43
CA ALA A 231 -4.62 1.15 -16.63
C ALA A 231 -5.27 2.31 -15.85
N ALA A 232 -6.16 3.08 -16.48
CA ALA A 232 -6.87 4.20 -15.86
C ALA A 232 -7.83 3.72 -14.76
N GLY A 233 -8.57 2.64 -15.00
CA GLY A 233 -9.44 2.04 -13.98
C GLY A 233 -8.63 1.50 -12.80
N LEU A 234 -7.50 0.83 -13.05
CA LEU A 234 -6.63 0.29 -11.99
C LEU A 234 -6.06 1.43 -11.17
N PHE A 235 -5.62 2.52 -11.80
CA PHE A 235 -5.18 3.72 -11.10
C PHE A 235 -6.29 4.29 -10.21
N ALA A 236 -7.52 4.41 -10.73
CA ALA A 236 -8.66 4.95 -10.00
C ALA A 236 -9.09 4.07 -8.82
N VAL A 237 -9.01 2.75 -8.94
CA VAL A 237 -9.37 1.81 -7.86
C VAL A 237 -8.25 1.72 -6.82
N VAL A 238 -7.01 1.47 -7.24
CA VAL A 238 -5.87 1.26 -6.32
C VAL A 238 -5.60 2.50 -5.48
N ARG A 239 -5.74 3.73 -6.03
CA ARG A 239 -5.57 4.97 -5.24
C ARG A 239 -6.56 5.10 -4.08
N THR A 240 -7.74 4.47 -4.18
CA THR A 240 -8.79 4.54 -3.15
C THR A 240 -8.64 3.49 -2.05
N ALA A 241 -7.63 2.62 -2.13
CA ALA A 241 -7.37 1.59 -1.12
C ALA A 241 -6.74 2.14 0.17
N SER A 242 -6.08 3.31 0.12
CA SER A 242 -5.36 3.92 1.25
C SER A 242 -6.21 4.04 2.54
N PRO A 243 -7.43 4.63 2.53
CA PRO A 243 -8.22 4.79 3.76
C PRO A 243 -8.55 3.47 4.45
N ALA A 244 -8.91 2.43 3.68
CA ALA A 244 -9.22 1.11 4.21
C ALA A 244 -7.96 0.41 4.77
N TYR A 245 -6.81 0.60 4.12
CA TYR A 245 -5.53 0.11 4.62
C TYR A 245 -5.16 0.76 5.95
N VAL A 246 -5.28 2.09 6.07
CA VAL A 246 -5.01 2.83 7.30
C VAL A 246 -5.93 2.36 8.42
N ALA A 247 -7.24 2.23 8.16
CA ALA A 247 -8.21 1.71 9.11
C ALA A 247 -7.86 0.31 9.62
N SER A 248 -7.46 -0.61 8.73
CA SER A 248 -7.08 -1.95 9.15
C SER A 248 -5.85 -2.01 10.06
N LYS A 249 -4.98 -1.00 9.99
CA LYS A 249 -3.75 -0.92 10.78
C LYS A 249 -3.98 -0.20 12.12
N VAL A 250 -4.87 0.78 12.15
CA VAL A 250 -5.20 1.55 13.36
C VAL A 250 -6.28 0.85 14.21
N ALA A 251 -7.28 0.21 13.59
CA ALA A 251 -8.43 -0.39 14.29
C ALA A 251 -8.19 -1.80 14.86
N ARG A 252 -7.12 -2.51 14.47
CA ARG A 252 -6.74 -3.83 15.05
C ARG A 252 -6.18 -3.75 16.48
N VAL A 253 -6.45 -2.63 17.15
CA VAL A 253 -5.87 -2.27 18.44
C VAL A 253 -6.97 -2.17 19.54
N GLY A 254 -8.22 -2.41 19.18
CA GLY A 254 -9.34 -2.54 20.10
C GLY A 254 -9.55 -3.98 20.55
#